data_AF-A0A1F4V371-F1
#
_entry.id   AF-A0A1F4V371-F1
#
_cell.length_a   1.000
_cell.length_b   1.000
_cell.length_c   1.000
_cell.angle_alpha   90.00
_cell.angle_beta   90.00
_cell.angle_gamma   90.00
#
_symmetry.space_group_name_H-M   'P 1'
#
loop_
_entity.id
_entity.type
_entity.pdbx_description
1 polymer ?
#
loop_
_entity_poly.entity_id
_entity_poly.type
_entity_poly.pdbx_seq_one_letter_code
_entity_poly.pdbx_strand_id
1 'polypeptide(L)'
;MKVTMDDSRLVDITQLKDFLKGSQGVAVSLESTPLKERYSFIEKTLKQFNYHNLRKKDKRVVVNYLRKITGYKHAQLFRLIKRVGYGQLTRVFYHRVHPVKIYTSSDIKRLEETDELHLRLSEDATKEVLRREYEVFNHQEYQKISAVSHAHITNLRHCPIYKSSWIC
;
A
#
# COMPACT_ATOMS: atom_id res chain seq x y z
N MET A 1 -4.75 -29.60 -0.72
CA MET A 1 -3.45 -30.27 -0.91
C MET A 1 -2.37 -29.19 -0.97
N LYS A 2 -1.45 -29.12 0.01
CA LYS A 2 -0.41 -28.08 0.10
C LYS A 2 0.88 -28.66 -0.50
N VAL A 3 1.27 -28.22 -1.69
CA VAL A 3 2.55 -28.63 -2.29
C VAL A 3 3.64 -27.80 -1.65
N THR A 4 4.49 -28.42 -0.84
CA THR A 4 5.69 -27.80 -0.27
C THR A 4 6.88 -28.09 -1.18
N MET A 5 7.49 -27.05 -1.73
CA MET A 5 8.72 -27.19 -2.52
C MET A 5 9.91 -27.33 -1.55
N ASP A 6 10.62 -28.46 -1.63
CA ASP A 6 11.91 -28.66 -0.96
C ASP A 6 13.05 -28.26 -1.90
N ASP A 7 13.70 -27.15 -1.59
CA ASP A 7 14.84 -26.59 -2.34
C ASP A 7 16.20 -26.88 -1.70
N SER A 8 16.24 -27.70 -0.63
CA SER A 8 17.45 -28.00 0.14
C SER A 8 18.58 -28.60 -0.70
N ARG A 9 18.24 -29.30 -1.79
CA ARG A 9 19.20 -29.97 -2.68
C ARG A 9 19.81 -29.05 -3.75
N LEU A 10 19.30 -27.84 -3.94
CA LEU A 10 19.80 -26.87 -4.92
C LEU A 10 20.88 -26.00 -4.28
N VAL A 11 22.10 -26.54 -4.15
CA VAL A 11 23.20 -25.85 -3.46
C VAL A 11 24.09 -25.09 -4.44
N ASP A 12 24.14 -25.52 -5.70
CA ASP A 12 25.00 -24.91 -6.73
C ASP A 12 24.22 -24.29 -7.90
N ILE A 13 24.83 -23.31 -8.55
CA ILE A 13 24.30 -22.60 -9.71
C ILE A 13 24.10 -23.54 -10.91
N THR A 14 24.94 -24.57 -11.05
CA THR A 14 24.79 -25.58 -12.11
C THR A 14 23.48 -26.34 -11.94
N GLN A 15 23.22 -26.85 -10.73
CA GLN A 15 21.96 -27.51 -10.36
C GLN A 15 20.76 -26.58 -10.56
N LEU A 16 20.92 -25.29 -10.24
CA LEU A 16 19.87 -24.29 -10.46
C LEU A 16 19.55 -24.09 -11.95
N LYS A 17 20.57 -24.13 -12.82
CA LYS A 17 20.38 -24.08 -14.28
C LYS A 17 19.66 -25.31 -14.78
N ASP A 18 20.02 -26.49 -14.31
CA ASP A 18 19.42 -27.75 -14.75
C ASP A 18 17.98 -27.88 -14.24
N PHE A 19 17.71 -27.43 -13.01
CA PHE A 19 16.35 -27.26 -12.51
C PHE A 19 15.53 -26.32 -13.41
N LEU A 20 16.08 -25.17 -13.81
CA LEU A 20 15.38 -24.22 -14.68
C LEU A 20 15.10 -24.77 -16.09
N LYS A 21 15.94 -25.68 -16.59
CA LYS A 21 15.68 -26.39 -17.85
C LYS A 21 14.57 -27.43 -17.67
N GLY A 22 14.64 -28.25 -16.62
CA GLY A 22 13.66 -29.30 -16.36
C GLY A 22 12.28 -28.79 -15.89
N SER A 23 12.21 -27.59 -15.30
CA SER A 23 10.97 -27.01 -14.77
C SER A 23 10.21 -26.12 -15.75
N GLN A 24 10.57 -26.10 -17.03
CA GLN A 24 9.90 -25.25 -18.03
C GLN A 24 8.40 -25.58 -18.15
N GLY A 25 8.04 -26.86 -18.11
CA GLY A 25 6.64 -27.33 -18.21
C GLY A 25 5.88 -27.43 -16.88
N VAL A 26 6.52 -27.15 -15.74
CA VAL A 26 5.89 -27.27 -14.41
C VAL A 26 5.55 -25.88 -13.87
N ALA A 27 4.30 -25.71 -13.44
CA ALA A 27 3.85 -24.51 -12.73
C ALA A 27 4.11 -24.69 -11.22
N VAL A 28 5.30 -24.29 -10.78
CA VAL A 28 5.63 -24.16 -9.35
C VAL A 28 5.54 -22.69 -8.99
N SER A 29 4.52 -22.29 -8.22
CA SER A 29 4.35 -20.90 -7.80
C SER A 29 4.04 -20.79 -6.31
N LEU A 30 4.72 -19.85 -5.66
CA LEU A 30 4.45 -19.38 -4.30
C LEU A 30 3.48 -18.19 -4.31
N GLU A 31 2.77 -17.92 -5.41
CA GLU A 31 1.92 -16.73 -5.56
C GLU A 31 0.80 -16.67 -4.50
N SER A 32 0.27 -17.83 -4.12
CA SER A 32 -0.77 -17.99 -3.10
C SER A 32 -0.25 -18.00 -1.66
N THR A 33 1.07 -18.04 -1.44
CA THR A 33 1.63 -18.03 -0.07
C THR A 33 1.66 -16.64 0.55
N PRO A 34 1.62 -16.53 1.89
CA PRO A 34 1.76 -15.26 2.59
C PRO A 34 3.01 -14.48 2.18
N LEU A 35 2.91 -13.14 2.18
CA LEU A 35 4.03 -12.26 1.80
C LEU A 35 5.31 -12.53 2.60
N LYS A 36 5.15 -12.84 3.89
CA LYS A 36 6.27 -13.15 4.80
C LYS A 36 7.05 -14.39 4.35
N GLU A 37 6.35 -15.43 3.90
CA GLU A 37 6.98 -16.66 3.41
C GLU A 37 7.75 -16.40 2.12
N ARG A 38 7.16 -15.63 1.19
CA ARG A 38 7.85 -15.22 -0.05
C ARG A 38 9.10 -14.40 0.21
N TYR A 39 9.06 -13.48 1.17
CA TYR A 39 10.22 -12.66 1.53
C TYR A 39 11.32 -13.48 2.19
N SER A 40 10.95 -14.35 3.13
CA SER A 40 11.88 -15.29 3.77
C SER A 40 12.54 -16.23 2.74
N PHE A 41 11.76 -16.71 1.77
CA PHE A 41 12.28 -17.52 0.66
C PHE A 41 13.32 -16.76 -0.16
N ILE A 42 13.02 -15.51 -0.57
CA ILE A 42 13.97 -14.67 -1.31
C ILE A 42 15.27 -14.48 -0.50
N GLU A 43 15.18 -14.15 0.79
CA GLU A 43 16.35 -13.98 1.65
C GLU A 43 17.20 -15.25 1.75
N LYS A 44 16.54 -16.39 2.04
CA LYS A 44 17.19 -17.69 2.16
C LYS A 44 17.95 -18.05 0.88
N THR A 45 17.29 -17.93 -0.28
CA THR A 45 17.92 -18.24 -1.58
C THR A 45 19.11 -17.31 -1.86
N LEU A 46 18.97 -15.99 -1.64
CA LEU A 46 20.07 -15.06 -1.89
C LEU A 46 21.28 -15.33 -0.99
N LYS A 47 21.03 -15.73 0.27
CA LYS A 47 22.09 -16.11 1.22
C LYS A 47 22.75 -17.43 0.82
N GLN A 48 21.97 -18.45 0.47
CA GLN A 48 22.44 -19.77 0.08
C GLN A 48 23.40 -19.71 -1.11
N PHE A 49 23.07 -18.93 -2.14
CA PHE A 49 23.92 -18.78 -3.33
C PHE A 49 24.97 -17.66 -3.21
N ASN A 50 25.12 -17.06 -2.03
CA ASN A 50 26.03 -15.93 -1.80
C ASN A 50 25.88 -14.84 -2.89
N TYR A 51 24.63 -14.47 -3.19
CA TYR A 51 24.23 -13.74 -4.41
C TYR A 51 25.08 -12.48 -4.66
N HIS A 52 25.44 -11.75 -3.62
CA HIS A 52 26.21 -10.51 -3.75
C HIS A 52 27.59 -10.73 -4.38
N ASN A 53 28.23 -11.87 -4.10
CA ASN A 53 29.55 -12.24 -4.61
C ASN A 53 29.53 -12.93 -5.98
N LEU A 54 28.34 -13.23 -6.51
CA LEU A 54 28.20 -13.88 -7.81
C LEU A 54 28.55 -12.95 -8.99
N ARG A 55 29.08 -13.57 -10.06
CA ARG A 55 29.27 -12.93 -11.36
C ARG A 55 27.92 -12.59 -12.00
N LYS A 56 27.89 -11.61 -12.90
CA LYS A 56 26.64 -11.14 -13.56
C LYS A 56 25.84 -12.27 -14.23
N LYS A 57 26.53 -13.23 -14.86
CA LYS A 57 25.89 -14.38 -15.53
C LYS A 57 25.15 -15.26 -14.54
N ASP A 58 25.75 -15.54 -13.39
CA ASP A 58 25.17 -16.42 -12.37
C ASP A 58 24.08 -15.74 -11.55
N LYS A 59 24.22 -14.43 -11.30
CA LYS A 59 23.14 -13.59 -10.75
C LYS A 59 21.85 -13.71 -11.56
N ARG A 60 21.95 -13.75 -12.89
CA ARG A 60 20.79 -13.89 -13.78
C ARG A 60 20.07 -15.22 -13.57
N VAL A 61 20.80 -16.31 -13.29
CA VAL A 61 20.22 -17.63 -13.02
C VAL A 61 19.40 -17.61 -11.75
N VAL A 62 19.96 -17.04 -10.66
CA VAL A 62 19.26 -16.91 -9.38
C VAL A 62 18.00 -16.05 -9.51
N VAL A 63 18.08 -14.94 -10.25
CA VAL A 63 16.92 -14.06 -10.48
C VAL A 63 15.84 -14.78 -11.30
N ASN A 64 16.21 -15.56 -12.31
CA ASN A 64 15.26 -16.34 -13.11
C ASN A 64 14.57 -17.42 -12.27
N TYR A 65 15.32 -18.06 -11.37
CA TYR A 65 14.78 -19.02 -10.40
C TYR A 65 13.77 -18.37 -9.45
N LEU A 66 14.18 -17.30 -8.78
CA LEU A 66 13.30 -16.53 -7.89
C LEU A 66 12.04 -16.06 -8.62
N ARG A 67 12.16 -15.60 -9.88
CA ARG A 67 11.01 -15.21 -10.70
C ARG A 67 10.06 -16.37 -10.97
N LYS A 68 10.58 -17.53 -11.38
CA LYS A 68 9.77 -18.71 -11.68
C LYS A 68 8.98 -19.16 -10.44
N ILE A 69 9.63 -19.16 -9.27
CA ILE A 69 9.00 -19.63 -8.03
C ILE A 69 8.08 -18.58 -7.40
N THR A 70 8.49 -17.31 -7.33
CA THR A 70 7.70 -16.27 -6.61
C THR A 70 6.62 -15.60 -7.48
N GLY A 71 6.69 -15.73 -8.80
CA GLY A 71 5.81 -15.04 -9.74
C GLY A 71 6.09 -13.54 -9.89
N TYR A 72 7.08 -13.00 -9.17
CA TYR A 72 7.36 -11.56 -9.23
C TYR A 72 7.92 -11.12 -10.57
N LYS A 73 7.44 -9.96 -11.06
CA LYS A 73 8.05 -9.29 -12.21
C LYS A 73 9.51 -8.92 -11.91
N HIS A 74 10.33 -8.90 -12.96
CA HIS A 74 11.77 -8.61 -12.87
C HIS A 74 12.08 -7.35 -12.05
N ALA A 75 11.37 -6.24 -12.32
CA ALA A 75 11.57 -4.97 -11.64
C ALA A 75 11.29 -5.05 -10.13
N GLN A 76 10.22 -5.77 -9.74
CA GLN A 76 9.88 -5.96 -8.33
C GLN A 76 10.93 -6.80 -7.61
N LEU A 77 11.40 -7.87 -8.25
CA LEU A 77 12.41 -8.74 -7.69
C LEU A 77 13.74 -8.00 -7.48
N PHE A 78 14.16 -7.16 -8.44
CA PHE A 78 15.35 -6.31 -8.26
C PHE A 78 15.21 -5.33 -7.09
N ARG A 79 14.02 -4.71 -6.90
CA ARG A 79 13.75 -3.86 -5.74
C ARG A 79 13.87 -4.64 -4.43
N LEU A 80 13.35 -5.86 -4.38
CA LEU A 80 13.44 -6.72 -3.20
C LEU A 80 14.89 -7.15 -2.92
N ILE A 81 15.63 -7.61 -3.94
CA ILE A 81 17.06 -7.97 -3.80
C ILE A 81 17.87 -6.78 -3.29
N LYS A 82 17.62 -5.57 -3.81
CA LYS A 82 18.28 -4.35 -3.33
C LYS A 82 17.97 -4.10 -1.85
N ARG A 83 16.72 -4.30 -1.43
CA ARG A 83 16.31 -4.15 -0.02
C ARG A 83 16.96 -5.17 0.90
N VAL A 84 17.16 -6.41 0.45
CA VAL A 84 17.90 -7.44 1.22
C VAL A 84 19.32 -6.98 1.53
N GLY A 85 19.95 -6.24 0.61
CA GLY A 85 21.28 -5.67 0.84
C GLY A 85 21.35 -4.64 1.98
N TYR A 86 20.21 -4.07 2.39
CA TYR A 86 20.11 -3.12 3.51
C TYR A 86 19.61 -3.76 4.81
N GLY A 87 19.24 -5.05 4.80
CA GLY A 87 18.68 -5.75 5.95
C GLY A 87 17.51 -6.67 5.59
N GLN A 88 16.68 -6.99 6.57
CA GLN A 88 15.57 -7.92 6.40
C GLN A 88 14.39 -7.30 5.60
N LEU A 89 13.84 -8.07 4.68
CA LEU A 89 12.58 -7.81 3.98
C LEU A 89 11.41 -7.94 4.94
N THR A 90 11.03 -6.80 5.51
CA THR A 90 9.76 -6.63 6.19
C THR A 90 8.73 -5.98 5.28
N ARG A 91 7.45 -6.21 5.57
CA ARG A 91 6.38 -5.44 4.93
C ARG A 91 6.43 -4.02 5.48
N VAL A 92 6.76 -3.07 4.62
CA VAL A 92 6.68 -1.64 4.96
C VAL A 92 5.29 -1.17 4.57
N PHE A 93 4.51 -0.74 5.56
CA PHE A 93 3.24 -0.09 5.29
C PHE A 93 3.50 1.31 4.76
N TYR A 94 2.80 1.67 3.68
CA TYR A 94 2.82 3.04 3.22
C TYR A 94 2.11 3.91 4.26
N HIS A 95 2.84 4.88 4.80
CA HIS A 95 2.30 5.90 5.69
C HIS A 95 2.55 7.27 5.06
N ARG A 96 1.47 8.01 4.79
CA ARG A 96 1.56 9.38 4.28
C ARG A 96 1.85 10.31 5.45
N VAL A 97 3.11 10.76 5.57
CA VAL A 97 3.59 11.57 6.71
C VAL A 97 2.89 12.94 6.78
N HIS A 98 2.66 13.58 5.63
CA HIS A 98 1.99 14.88 5.54
C HIS A 98 0.85 14.82 4.52
N PRO A 99 -0.35 14.37 4.92
CA PRO A 99 -1.52 14.50 4.08
C PRO A 99 -1.88 15.98 3.94
N VAL A 100 -2.09 16.42 2.70
CA VAL A 100 -2.64 17.76 2.43
C VAL A 100 -4.06 17.81 3.01
N LYS A 101 -4.30 18.73 3.95
CA LYS A 101 -5.62 18.98 4.53
C LYS A 101 -6.22 20.20 3.83
N ILE A 102 -7.33 20.00 3.14
CA ILE A 102 -8.05 21.07 2.42
C ILE A 102 -8.96 21.82 3.41
N TYR A 103 -9.71 21.07 4.22
CA TYR A 103 -10.63 21.60 5.23
C TYR A 103 -9.92 21.71 6.58
N THR A 104 -10.05 22.90 7.17
CA THR A 104 -9.50 23.28 8.47
C THR A 104 -10.42 22.87 9.62
N SER A 105 -9.97 23.03 10.86
CA SER A 105 -10.81 22.82 12.04
C SER A 105 -12.06 23.71 12.00
N SER A 106 -11.90 24.98 11.61
CA SER A 106 -13.00 25.94 11.44
C SER A 106 -14.05 25.46 10.44
N ASP A 107 -13.62 24.92 9.30
CA ASP A 107 -14.55 24.36 8.30
C ASP A 107 -15.35 23.20 8.90
N ILE A 108 -14.69 22.28 9.61
CA ILE A 108 -15.38 21.14 10.26
C ILE A 108 -16.41 21.63 11.30
N LYS A 109 -16.13 22.74 11.99
CA LYS A 109 -17.08 23.34 12.94
C LYS A 109 -18.28 23.98 12.28
N ARG A 110 -18.09 24.66 11.15
CA ARG A 110 -19.23 25.17 10.36
C ARG A 110 -20.13 24.04 9.86
N LEU A 111 -19.56 22.88 9.50
CA LEU A 111 -20.35 21.68 9.19
C LEU A 111 -21.17 21.19 10.40
N GLU A 112 -20.55 21.10 11.58
CA GLU A 112 -21.22 20.68 12.82
C GLU A 112 -22.38 21.62 13.18
N GLU A 113 -22.14 22.93 13.19
CA GLU A 113 -23.19 23.93 13.47
C GLU A 113 -24.34 23.85 12.46
N THR A 114 -24.03 23.68 11.18
CA THR A 114 -25.04 23.50 10.11
C THR A 114 -25.86 22.24 10.37
N ASP A 115 -25.21 21.13 10.75
CA ASP A 115 -25.90 19.88 11.08
C ASP A 115 -26.75 20.01 12.36
N GLU A 116 -26.31 20.77 13.37
CA GLU A 116 -27.10 21.04 14.58
C GLU A 116 -28.36 21.86 14.27
N LEU A 117 -28.22 22.94 13.49
CA LEU A 117 -29.34 23.80 13.09
C LEU A 117 -30.39 23.06 12.25
N HIS A 118 -29.96 22.11 11.42
CA HIS A 118 -30.84 21.38 10.50
C HIS A 118 -31.18 19.95 10.93
N LEU A 119 -30.89 19.57 12.18
CA LEU A 119 -31.15 18.23 12.72
C LEU A 119 -30.54 17.11 11.86
N ARG A 120 -29.34 17.37 11.34
CA ARG A 120 -28.50 16.50 10.51
C ARG A 120 -29.20 15.96 9.26
N LEU A 121 -29.00 16.67 8.16
CA LEU A 121 -29.55 16.31 6.85
C LEU A 121 -28.72 15.22 6.14
N SER A 122 -29.26 14.72 5.03
CA SER A 122 -28.47 13.95 4.07
C SER A 122 -27.27 14.78 3.59
N GLU A 123 -26.18 14.13 3.21
CA GLU A 123 -24.95 14.83 2.82
C GLU A 123 -25.16 15.68 1.55
N ASP A 124 -26.10 15.33 0.66
CA ASP A 124 -26.41 16.12 -0.53
C ASP A 124 -27.16 17.41 -0.16
N ALA A 125 -28.14 17.30 0.75
CA ALA A 125 -28.84 18.47 1.25
C ALA A 125 -27.90 19.38 2.05
N THR A 126 -27.02 18.78 2.88
CA THR A 126 -26.01 19.51 3.65
C THR A 126 -25.05 20.24 2.72
N LYS A 127 -24.57 19.59 1.66
CA LYS A 127 -23.71 20.20 0.64
C LYS A 127 -24.38 21.42 0.01
N GLU A 128 -25.66 21.31 -0.34
CA GLU A 128 -26.39 22.43 -0.96
C GLU A 128 -26.57 23.60 0.01
N VAL A 129 -26.82 23.33 1.30
CA VAL A 129 -26.85 24.37 2.35
C VAL A 129 -25.50 25.07 2.43
N LEU A 130 -24.40 24.33 2.61
CA LEU A 130 -23.05 24.91 2.71
C LEU A 130 -22.67 25.74 1.48
N ARG A 131 -23.09 25.31 0.30
CA ARG A 131 -22.90 26.07 -0.94
C ARG A 131 -23.69 27.38 -0.92
N ARG A 132 -24.96 27.34 -0.51
CA ARG A 132 -25.84 28.53 -0.47
C ARG A 132 -25.41 29.53 0.61
N GLU A 133 -24.93 29.06 1.75
CA GLU A 133 -24.35 29.91 2.81
C GLU A 133 -23.23 30.81 2.26
N TYR A 134 -22.38 30.27 1.39
CA TYR A 134 -21.35 31.05 0.72
C TYR A 134 -21.87 31.85 -0.49
N GLU A 135 -22.51 31.20 -1.47
CA GLU A 135 -22.85 31.81 -2.76
C GLU A 135 -24.04 32.78 -2.70
N VAL A 136 -25.01 32.53 -1.82
CA VAL A 136 -26.26 33.30 -1.75
C VAL A 136 -26.23 34.27 -0.57
N PHE A 137 -25.80 33.78 0.61
CA PHE A 137 -25.77 34.57 1.84
C PHE A 137 -24.44 35.30 2.07
N ASN A 138 -23.43 35.08 1.21
CA ASN A 138 -22.11 35.72 1.26
C ASN A 138 -21.35 35.50 2.58
N HIS A 139 -21.64 34.42 3.31
CA HIS A 139 -20.87 34.05 4.49
C HIS A 139 -19.49 33.52 4.08
N GLN A 140 -18.49 34.40 4.10
CA GLN A 140 -17.10 34.11 3.67
C GLN A 140 -16.47 32.93 4.43
N GLU A 141 -16.95 32.68 5.64
CA GLU A 141 -16.50 31.56 6.47
C GLU A 141 -16.83 30.19 5.87
N TYR A 142 -17.84 30.12 4.99
CA TYR A 142 -18.24 28.90 4.28
C TYR A 142 -17.48 28.73 2.95
N GLN A 143 -16.59 29.66 2.58
CA GLN A 143 -15.92 29.65 1.27
C GLN A 143 -15.22 28.32 0.98
N LYS A 144 -14.39 27.83 1.92
CA LYS A 144 -13.66 26.57 1.70
C LYS A 144 -14.59 25.37 1.75
N ILE A 145 -15.49 25.31 2.73
CA ILE A 145 -16.36 24.16 2.93
C ILE A 145 -17.44 24.02 1.84
N SER A 146 -17.81 25.10 1.17
CA SER A 146 -18.80 25.10 0.07
C SER A 146 -18.44 24.15 -1.08
N ALA A 147 -17.15 23.91 -1.32
CA ALA A 147 -16.64 23.05 -2.37
C ALA A 147 -16.57 21.55 -1.96
N VAL A 148 -17.08 21.19 -0.78
CA VAL A 148 -17.01 19.82 -0.27
C VAL A 148 -17.83 18.86 -1.11
N SER A 149 -17.27 17.67 -1.35
CA SER A 149 -18.02 16.59 -1.97
C SER A 149 -18.91 15.90 -0.94
N HIS A 150 -20.06 15.38 -1.39
CA HIS A 150 -20.98 14.62 -0.55
C HIS A 150 -20.29 13.51 0.25
N ALA A 151 -19.47 12.69 -0.42
CA ALA A 151 -18.74 11.61 0.24
C ALA A 151 -17.72 12.12 1.28
N HIS A 152 -17.19 13.33 1.10
CA HIS A 152 -16.26 13.90 2.06
C HIS A 152 -16.96 14.47 3.30
N ILE A 153 -18.22 14.89 3.21
CA ILE A 153 -19.02 15.30 4.39
C ILE A 153 -19.10 14.16 5.40
N THR A 154 -19.37 12.92 4.95
CA THR A 154 -19.35 11.75 5.84
C THR A 154 -17.99 11.55 6.49
N ASN A 155 -16.88 11.74 5.76
CA ASN A 155 -15.54 11.64 6.32
C ASN A 155 -15.28 12.72 7.39
N LEU A 156 -15.71 13.96 7.14
CA LEU A 156 -15.58 15.07 8.09
C LEU A 156 -16.41 14.84 9.36
N ARG A 157 -17.63 14.30 9.23
CA ARG A 157 -18.50 13.93 10.39
C ARG A 157 -17.88 12.85 11.30
N HIS A 158 -17.02 11.99 10.76
CA HIS A 158 -16.29 10.98 11.54
C HIS A 158 -14.97 11.50 12.12
N CYS A 159 -14.54 12.71 11.77
CA CYS A 159 -13.34 13.29 12.34
C CYS A 159 -13.57 13.62 13.82
N PRO A 160 -12.59 13.38 14.72
CA PRO A 160 -12.73 13.69 16.15
C PRO A 160 -13.10 15.15 16.44
N ILE A 161 -12.65 16.07 15.58
CA ILE A 161 -12.91 17.51 15.70
C ILE A 161 -14.42 17.82 15.60
N TYR A 162 -15.17 17.05 14.80
CA TYR A 162 -16.59 17.27 14.52
C TYR A 162 -17.49 17.16 15.76
N LYS A 163 -17.07 16.49 16.84
CA LYS A 163 -17.85 16.42 18.10
C LYS A 163 -17.13 17.04 19.29
N SER A 164 -16.00 17.70 19.05
CA SER A 164 -15.16 18.22 20.14
C SER A 164 -15.65 19.59 20.59
N SER A 165 -15.93 19.82 21.87
CA SER A 165 -16.44 21.14 22.32
C SER A 165 -15.44 22.32 22.16
N TRP A 166 -14.21 22.08 21.69
CA TRP A 166 -13.12 23.06 21.67
C TRP A 166 -12.69 23.38 20.24
N ILE A 167 -12.58 24.67 19.94
CA ILE A 167 -11.90 25.20 18.74
C ILE A 167 -10.46 25.50 19.17
N CYS A 168 -9.48 24.78 18.62
CA CYS A 168 -8.06 25.16 18.71
C CYS A 168 -7.63 25.84 17.42
#